data_AF-A0A7X5IF10-F1
#
_entry.id   AF-A0A7X5IF10-F1
#
_cell.length_a   1.000
_cell.length_b   1.000
_cell.length_c   1.000
_cell.angle_alpha   90.00
_cell.angle_beta   90.00
_cell.angle_gamma   90.00
#
_symmetry.space_group_name_H-M   'P 1'
#
loop_
_entity.id
_entity.type
_entity.pdbx_description
1 polymer ?
#
loop_
_entity_poly.entity_id
_entity_poly.type
_entity_poly.pdbx_seq_one_letter_code
_entity_poly.pdbx_strand_id
1 'polypeptide(L)'
;MCTGVRFSDSKGNMYFGRNLDWCESYGEGVVVTPRGARIPSPFLGTIEPKYACVGTAIVVNGTPCYFDCGNEAGLAVGGLNFPGYAQFAEGPAEGGVNLAVYEFPLWIASQFSTVAEVRSALK
;
A
#
# COMPACT_ATOMS: atom_id res chain seq x y z
N MET A 1 1.72 -5.28 -18.55
CA MET A 1 0.60 -4.51 -17.98
C MET A 1 0.21 -5.19 -16.68
N CYS A 2 0.45 -4.57 -15.53
CA CYS A 2 0.08 -5.21 -14.26
C CYS A 2 -1.43 -5.54 -14.21
N THR A 3 -1.75 -6.65 -13.58
CA THR A 3 -3.07 -7.28 -13.47
C THR A 3 -3.20 -7.78 -12.04
N GLY A 4 -4.23 -7.29 -11.34
CA GLY A 4 -4.60 -7.78 -10.02
C GLY A 4 -5.73 -8.79 -10.11
N VAL A 5 -5.71 -9.80 -9.25
CA VAL A 5 -6.78 -10.79 -9.14
C VAL A 5 -7.15 -10.98 -7.68
N ARG A 6 -8.46 -11.15 -7.46
CA ARG A 6 -9.00 -11.58 -6.17
C ARG A 6 -10.04 -12.66 -6.41
N PHE A 7 -9.93 -13.75 -5.67
CA PHE A 7 -10.89 -14.84 -5.70
C PHE A 7 -11.02 -15.47 -4.31
N SER A 8 -12.05 -16.30 -4.14
CA SER A 8 -12.24 -17.10 -2.95
C SER A 8 -12.39 -18.56 -3.33
N ASP A 9 -11.81 -19.45 -2.54
CA ASP A 9 -12.02 -20.89 -2.73
C ASP A 9 -13.39 -21.33 -2.17
N SER A 10 -13.72 -22.61 -2.34
CA SER A 10 -14.96 -23.20 -1.83
C SER A 10 -15.03 -23.28 -0.30
N LYS A 11 -13.93 -23.00 0.41
CA LYS A 11 -13.84 -22.97 1.88
C LYS A 11 -13.95 -21.54 2.44
N GLY A 12 -14.07 -20.54 1.57
CA GLY A 12 -14.17 -19.13 1.95
C GLY A 12 -12.82 -18.45 2.19
N ASN A 13 -11.68 -19.10 1.91
CA ASN A 13 -10.37 -18.44 1.98
C ASN A 13 -10.28 -17.41 0.85
N MET A 14 -9.81 -16.20 1.17
CA MET A 14 -9.62 -15.13 0.20
C MET A 14 -8.18 -15.11 -0.29
N TYR A 15 -8.02 -15.09 -1.61
CA TYR A 15 -6.75 -14.93 -2.29
C TYR A 15 -6.73 -13.60 -3.02
N PHE A 16 -5.67 -12.84 -2.81
CA PHE A 16 -5.36 -11.63 -3.54
C PHE A 16 -3.93 -11.72 -4.03
N GLY A 17 -3.69 -11.25 -5.25
CA GLY A 17 -2.36 -11.19 -5.82
C GLY A 17 -2.37 -10.43 -7.13
N ARG A 18 -1.18 -10.29 -7.71
CA ARG A 18 -0.99 -9.53 -8.93
C ARG A 18 0.30 -9.92 -9.62
N ASN A 19 0.38 -9.76 -10.95
CA ASN A 19 1.66 -9.74 -11.63
C ASN A 19 2.28 -8.33 -11.53
N LEU A 20 3.60 -8.29 -11.50
CA LEU A 20 4.40 -7.08 -11.64
C LEU A 20 5.03 -7.08 -13.03
N ASP A 21 4.34 -6.48 -13.99
CA ASP A 21 4.83 -6.40 -15.37
C ASP A 21 5.61 -5.10 -15.55
N TRP A 22 6.92 -5.18 -15.33
CA TRP A 22 7.84 -4.07 -15.51
C TRP A 22 9.05 -4.48 -16.35
N CYS A 23 9.74 -3.51 -16.95
CA CYS A 23 10.85 -3.76 -17.88
C CYS A 23 12.22 -3.92 -17.20
N GLU A 24 12.29 -3.65 -15.90
CA GLU A 24 13.52 -3.71 -15.10
C GLU A 24 13.19 -4.14 -13.66
N SER A 25 14.22 -4.55 -12.91
CA SER A 25 14.10 -4.81 -11.48
C SER A 25 14.57 -3.60 -10.69
N TYR A 26 13.93 -3.35 -9.56
CA TYR A 26 14.29 -2.32 -8.59
C TYR A 26 15.08 -2.88 -7.40
N GLY A 27 15.38 -4.18 -7.39
CA GLY A 27 15.89 -4.88 -6.22
C GLY A 27 14.78 -5.21 -5.21
N GLU A 28 13.56 -5.39 -5.71
CA GLU A 28 12.38 -5.72 -4.92
C GLU A 28 12.49 -7.06 -4.19
N GLY A 29 11.91 -7.12 -3.01
CA GLY A 29 11.86 -8.30 -2.17
C GLY A 29 10.67 -8.29 -1.22
N VAL A 30 10.54 -9.35 -0.43
CA VAL A 30 9.47 -9.44 0.57
C VAL A 30 9.89 -8.64 1.81
N VAL A 31 9.09 -7.63 2.15
CA VAL A 31 9.35 -6.74 3.28
C VAL A 31 8.24 -6.86 4.31
N VAL A 32 8.63 -7.01 5.58
CA VAL A 32 7.72 -6.96 6.72
C VAL A 32 7.88 -5.62 7.42
N THR A 33 6.76 -4.91 7.59
CA THR A 33 6.69 -3.70 8.42
C THR A 33 5.95 -4.07 9.72
N PRO A 34 6.63 -4.18 10.86
CA PRO A 34 5.98 -4.58 12.12
C PRO A 34 5.17 -3.43 12.74
N ARG A 35 4.29 -3.78 13.68
CA ARG A 35 3.72 -2.79 14.61
C ARG A 35 4.83 -2.10 15.39
N GLY A 36 4.62 -0.83 15.74
CA GLY A 36 5.59 -0.03 16.50
C GLY A 36 6.78 0.48 15.67
N ALA A 37 6.86 0.15 14.37
CA ALA A 37 7.75 0.84 13.45
C ALA A 37 7.36 2.32 13.33
N ARG A 38 8.35 3.19 13.06
CA ARG A 38 8.14 4.62 12.81
C ARG A 38 8.68 4.95 11.43
N ILE A 39 7.79 5.07 10.46
CA ILE A 39 8.15 5.29 9.06
C ILE A 39 8.08 6.78 8.77
N PRO A 40 9.17 7.44 8.34
CA PRO A 40 9.14 8.86 8.00
C PRO A 40 8.12 9.15 6.91
N SER A 41 7.35 10.22 7.07
CA SER A 41 6.38 10.68 6.08
C SER A 41 6.58 12.18 5.81
N PRO A 42 6.68 12.61 4.54
CA PRO A 42 6.85 14.03 4.21
C PRO A 42 5.63 14.88 4.60
N PHE A 43 4.43 14.30 4.62
CA PHE A 43 3.18 15.04 4.87
C PHE A 43 2.52 14.70 6.20
N LEU A 44 2.72 13.48 6.71
CA LEU A 44 2.18 13.06 8.02
C LEU A 44 3.20 13.16 9.14
N GLY A 45 4.45 13.50 8.84
CA GLY A 45 5.59 13.44 9.75
C GLY A 45 6.06 12.01 10.00
N THR A 46 5.18 11.13 10.45
CA THR A 46 5.48 9.70 10.67
C THR A 46 4.24 8.84 10.48
N ILE A 47 4.36 7.74 9.74
CA ILE A 47 3.38 6.65 9.72
C ILE A 47 3.77 5.63 10.79
N GLU A 48 2.90 5.44 11.77
CA GLU A 48 3.03 4.43 12.82
C GLU A 48 2.01 3.30 12.55
N PRO A 49 2.45 2.10 12.13
CA PRO A 49 1.54 1.01 11.77
C PRO A 49 0.69 0.51 12.94
N LYS A 50 -0.64 0.55 12.78
CA LYS A 50 -1.59 -0.12 13.68
C LYS A 50 -1.63 -1.62 13.43
N TYR A 51 -1.40 -2.02 12.18
CA TYR A 51 -1.32 -3.40 11.74
C TYR A 51 0.06 -3.68 11.13
N ALA A 52 0.66 -4.81 11.47
CA ALA A 52 1.84 -5.32 10.80
C ALA A 52 1.48 -5.68 9.34
N CYS A 53 2.37 -5.33 8.42
CA CYS A 53 2.19 -5.48 6.98
C CYS A 53 3.28 -6.38 6.40
N VAL A 54 2.95 -7.15 5.36
CA VAL A 54 3.90 -7.92 4.56
C VAL A 54 3.55 -7.82 3.09
N GLY A 55 4.54 -7.76 2.22
CA GLY A 55 4.34 -7.65 0.79
C GLY A 55 5.62 -7.43 0.01
N THR A 56 5.48 -7.28 -1.31
CA THR A 56 6.61 -7.01 -2.21
C THR A 56 6.91 -5.52 -2.21
N ALA A 57 8.17 -5.14 -1.93
CA ALA A 57 8.59 -3.75 -1.85
C ALA A 57 10.08 -3.58 -2.15
N ILE A 58 10.47 -2.32 -2.32
CA ILE A 58 11.85 -1.87 -2.08
C ILE A 58 11.89 -1.03 -0.79
N VAL A 59 13.07 -0.91 -0.18
CA VAL A 59 13.28 -0.03 0.97
C VAL A 59 14.18 1.12 0.57
N VAL A 60 13.67 2.35 0.63
CA VAL A 60 14.40 3.57 0.28
C VAL A 60 14.50 4.45 1.53
N ASN A 61 15.73 4.71 1.99
CA ASN A 61 15.99 5.53 3.18
C ASN A 61 15.16 5.09 4.41
N GLY A 62 15.03 3.78 4.63
CA GLY A 62 14.25 3.21 5.74
C GLY A 62 12.73 3.21 5.53
N THR A 63 12.24 3.66 4.37
CA THR A 63 10.81 3.66 4.02
C THR A 63 10.49 2.48 3.10
N PRO A 64 9.58 1.58 3.48
CA PRO A 64 9.13 0.50 2.61
C PRO A 64 8.14 1.03 1.57
N CYS A 65 8.54 0.99 0.30
CA CYS A 65 7.72 1.38 -0.85
C CYS A 65 7.09 0.11 -1.43
N TYR A 66 5.92 -0.26 -0.92
CA TYR A 66 5.20 -1.48 -1.33
C TYR A 66 4.61 -1.37 -2.73
N PHE A 67 4.80 -2.40 -3.55
CA PHE A 67 4.08 -2.59 -4.80
C PHE A 67 2.72 -3.25 -4.54
N ASP A 68 2.69 -4.16 -3.58
CA ASP A 68 1.51 -4.78 -2.99
C ASP A 68 1.84 -5.22 -1.57
N CYS A 69 0.83 -5.21 -0.71
CA CYS A 69 0.95 -5.72 0.65
C CYS A 69 -0.40 -6.11 1.23
N GLY A 70 -0.34 -6.97 2.24
CA GLY A 70 -1.46 -7.29 3.11
C GLY A 70 -1.08 -7.10 4.57
N ASN A 71 -2.09 -7.00 5.43
CA ASN A 71 -1.88 -6.86 6.86
C ASN A 71 -2.44 -8.06 7.65
N GLU A 72 -2.09 -8.11 8.93
CA GLU A 72 -2.54 -9.16 9.84
C GLU A 72 -4.06 -9.19 10.10
N ALA A 73 -4.80 -8.16 9.69
CA ALA A 73 -6.27 -8.12 9.75
C ALA A 73 -6.94 -8.65 8.46
N GLY A 74 -6.16 -9.02 7.45
CA GLY A 74 -6.66 -9.58 6.19
C GLY A 74 -7.02 -8.53 5.11
N LEU A 75 -6.68 -7.25 5.32
CA LEU A 75 -6.78 -6.23 4.28
C LEU A 75 -5.55 -6.32 3.37
N ALA A 76 -5.77 -6.23 2.05
CA ALA A 76 -4.72 -6.21 1.06
C ALA A 76 -4.90 -5.08 0.05
N VAL A 77 -3.78 -4.60 -0.50
CA VAL A 77 -3.70 -3.51 -1.48
C VAL A 77 -2.60 -3.83 -2.49
N GLY A 78 -2.82 -3.44 -3.76
CA GLY A 78 -1.82 -3.53 -4.82
C GLY A 78 -1.84 -2.28 -5.69
N GLY A 79 -0.69 -1.62 -5.84
CA GLY A 79 -0.52 -0.46 -6.72
C GLY A 79 -0.22 -0.89 -8.16
N LEU A 80 -1.10 -0.59 -9.11
CA LEU A 80 -0.94 -0.92 -10.54
C LEU A 80 -0.53 0.33 -11.33
N ASN A 81 0.18 0.11 -12.44
CA ASN A 81 0.49 1.21 -13.36
C ASN A 81 -0.82 1.79 -13.93
N PHE A 82 -0.98 3.11 -13.86
CA PHE A 82 -2.16 3.82 -14.38
C PHE A 82 -1.76 5.04 -15.24
N PRO A 83 -1.02 4.81 -16.34
CA PRO A 83 -0.46 5.88 -17.15
C PRO A 83 -1.56 6.60 -17.95
N GLY A 84 -1.35 7.90 -18.21
CA GLY A 84 -2.24 8.72 -19.04
C GLY A 84 -3.50 9.24 -18.33
N TYR A 85 -3.87 8.68 -17.18
CA TYR A 85 -5.09 9.04 -16.46
C TYR A 85 -4.88 9.35 -14.97
N ALA A 86 -3.76 8.92 -14.38
CA ALA A 86 -3.44 9.31 -13.01
C ALA A 86 -3.27 10.84 -12.91
N GLN A 87 -3.92 11.43 -11.91
CA GLN A 87 -3.77 12.84 -11.56
C GLN A 87 -3.37 12.93 -10.10
N PHE A 88 -2.37 13.76 -9.82
CA PHE A 88 -1.89 14.04 -8.47
C PHE A 88 -1.96 15.54 -8.24
N ALA A 89 -2.18 15.94 -6.99
CA ALA A 89 -2.13 17.35 -6.63
C ALA A 89 -0.69 17.89 -6.79
N GLU A 90 -0.56 19.16 -7.20
CA GLU A 90 0.74 19.83 -7.31
C GLU A 90 1.40 20.07 -5.95
N GLY A 91 0.61 20.05 -4.88
CA GLY A 91 1.05 20.17 -3.50
C GLY A 91 -0.03 19.72 -2.52
N PRO A 92 0.23 19.84 -1.21
CA PRO A 92 -0.75 19.48 -0.18
C PRO A 92 -2.04 20.28 -0.31
N ALA A 93 -3.17 19.60 -0.12
CA ALA A 93 -4.50 20.22 -0.06
C ALA A 93 -4.97 20.38 1.39
N GLU A 94 -5.70 21.46 1.67
CA GLU A 94 -6.32 21.67 2.98
C GLU A 94 -7.49 20.71 3.21
N GLY A 95 -7.70 20.31 4.48
CA GLY A 95 -8.86 19.52 4.90
C GLY A 95 -8.79 18.03 4.59
N GLY A 96 -7.71 17.52 3.99
CA GLY A 96 -7.51 16.11 3.65
C GLY A 96 -6.25 15.48 4.24
N VAL A 97 -6.16 14.15 4.12
CA VAL A 97 -4.93 13.41 4.41
C VAL A 97 -4.03 13.47 3.17
N ASN A 98 -2.91 14.18 3.30
CA ASN A 98 -1.93 14.29 2.22
C ASN A 98 -0.91 13.13 2.33
N LEU A 99 -0.65 12.47 1.20
CA LEU A 99 0.27 11.33 1.10
C LEU A 99 1.12 11.48 -0.14
N ALA A 100 2.39 11.12 -0.04
CA ALA A 100 3.18 10.86 -1.23
C ALA A 100 2.73 9.53 -1.85
N VAL A 101 2.79 9.44 -3.18
CA VAL A 101 2.25 8.28 -3.93
C VAL A 101 2.85 6.95 -3.47
N TYR A 102 4.14 6.94 -3.13
CA TYR A 102 4.83 5.74 -2.65
C TYR A 102 4.39 5.27 -1.25
N GLU A 103 3.78 6.15 -0.45
CA GLU A 103 3.28 5.82 0.89
C GLU A 103 1.92 5.14 0.85
N PHE A 104 1.18 5.30 -0.26
CA PHE A 104 -0.24 4.96 -0.30
C PHE A 104 -0.52 3.49 0.06
N PRO A 105 0.19 2.47 -0.50
CA PRO A 105 -0.05 1.08 -0.11
C PRO A 105 0.26 0.81 1.37
N LEU A 106 1.37 1.35 1.88
CA LEU A 106 1.72 1.24 3.31
C LEU A 106 0.64 1.88 4.19
N TRP A 107 0.21 3.09 3.87
CA TRP A 107 -0.80 3.81 4.65
C TRP A 107 -2.12 3.02 4.70
N ILE A 108 -2.58 2.50 3.56
CA ILE A 108 -3.78 1.66 3.49
C ILE A 108 -3.65 0.41 4.36
N ALA A 109 -2.61 -0.39 4.15
CA ALA A 109 -2.44 -1.66 4.85
C ALA A 109 -2.13 -1.46 6.34
N SER A 110 -1.42 -0.40 6.72
CA SER A 110 -0.99 -0.22 8.10
C SER A 110 -2.03 0.45 9.00
N GLN A 111 -3.00 1.19 8.43
CA GLN A 111 -3.93 2.01 9.21
C GLN A 111 -5.35 1.45 9.33
N PHE A 112 -5.74 0.49 8.47
CA PHE A 112 -7.13 0.02 8.37
C PHE A 112 -7.21 -1.51 8.37
N SER A 113 -8.35 -2.05 8.77
CA SER A 113 -8.66 -3.48 8.78
C SER A 113 -9.65 -3.90 7.71
N THR A 114 -10.45 -2.96 7.17
CA THR A 114 -11.50 -3.27 6.19
C THR A 114 -11.51 -2.29 5.01
N VAL A 115 -12.04 -2.75 3.87
CA VAL A 115 -12.31 -1.88 2.70
C VAL A 115 -13.30 -0.76 3.02
N ALA A 116 -14.22 -0.97 3.98
CA ALA A 116 -15.18 0.03 4.40
C ALA A 116 -14.51 1.21 5.12
N GLU A 117 -13.57 0.92 6.02
CA GLU A 117 -12.74 1.94 6.69
C GLU A 117 -11.90 2.71 5.68
N VAL A 118 -11.23 2.00 4.76
CA VAL A 118 -10.46 2.61 3.67
C VAL A 118 -11.32 3.55 2.85
N ARG A 119 -12.51 3.11 2.42
CA ARG A 119 -13.45 3.94 1.65
C ARG A 119 -13.87 5.19 2.42
N SER A 120 -14.04 5.10 3.73
CA SER A 120 -14.39 6.27 4.55
C SER A 120 -13.23 7.25 4.68
N ALA A 121 -11.99 6.75 4.72
CA ALA A 121 -10.79 7.57 4.85
C ALA A 121 -10.34 8.24 3.53
N LEU A 122 -10.83 7.75 2.39
CA LEU A 122 -10.55 8.30 1.05
C LEU A 122 -11.60 9.31 0.56
N LYS A 123 -12.51 9.76 1.42
CA LYS A 123 -13.48 10.83 1.11
C LYS A 123 -12.86 12.19 1.33
#